data_AF-A0A1Q4E7C8-F1
#
_entry.id   AF-A0A1Q4E7C8-F1
#
_cell.length_a   1.000
_cell.length_b   1.000
_cell.length_c   1.000
_cell.angle_alpha   90.00
_cell.angle_beta   90.00
_cell.angle_gamma   90.00
#
_symmetry.space_group_name_H-M   'P 1'
#
loop_
_entity.id
_entity.type
_entity.pdbx_description
1 polymer ?
#
loop_
_entity_poly.entity_id
_entity_poly.type
_entity_poly.pdbx_seq_one_letter_code
_entity_poly.pdbx_strand_id
1 'polypeptide(L)'
;MAASTTTAAELRELTDEELTLRVREAKEELFNLRFQMATGQLDNNRRLRVVRHDIARIYTIMRERELGLSAAPIDNDEGAA
;
A
#
# COMPACT_ATOMS: atom_id res chain seq x y z
N MET A 1 -7.13 -3.78 18.31
CA MET A 1 -7.43 -3.46 16.89
C MET A 1 -6.16 -3.68 16.11
N ALA A 2 -6.04 -4.84 15.44
CA ALA A 2 -4.81 -5.28 14.78
C ALA A 2 -4.41 -4.28 13.69
N ALA A 3 -3.17 -3.79 13.76
CA ALA A 3 -2.60 -2.99 12.68
C ALA A 3 -2.55 -3.88 11.43
N SER A 4 -3.49 -3.68 10.51
CA SER A 4 -3.51 -4.33 9.20
C SER A 4 -2.16 -4.05 8.54
N THR A 5 -1.30 -5.05 8.53
CA THR A 5 -0.02 -5.04 7.83
C THR A 5 -0.34 -5.64 6.48
N THR A 6 -0.47 -4.82 5.45
CA THR A 6 -0.83 -5.30 4.12
C THR A 6 0.25 -6.28 3.68
N THR A 7 -0.16 -7.54 3.54
CA THR A 7 0.74 -8.63 3.20
C THR A 7 1.04 -8.60 1.71
N ALA A 8 2.19 -9.16 1.30
CA ALA A 8 2.54 -9.21 -0.11
C ALA A 8 1.57 -10.08 -0.93
N ALA A 9 0.88 -11.04 -0.29
CA ALA A 9 -0.14 -11.86 -0.93
C ALA A 9 -1.36 -11.02 -1.32
N GLU A 10 -1.93 -10.30 -0.36
CA GLU A 10 -3.10 -9.41 -0.60
C GLU A 10 -2.79 -8.35 -1.67
N LEU A 11 -1.59 -7.79 -1.68
CA LEU A 11 -1.19 -6.80 -2.69
C LEU A 11 -1.06 -7.40 -4.09
N ARG A 12 -0.71 -8.68 -4.22
CA ARG A 12 -0.60 -9.34 -5.54
C ARG A 12 -1.96 -9.62 -6.16
N GLU A 13 -3.01 -9.73 -5.35
CA GLU A 13 -4.40 -9.93 -5.80
C GLU A 13 -5.06 -8.64 -6.31
N LEU A 14 -4.50 -7.47 -5.99
CA LEU A 14 -5.03 -6.17 -6.42
C LEU A 14 -4.66 -5.84 -7.87
N THR A 15 -5.52 -5.11 -8.58
CA THR A 15 -5.21 -4.60 -9.92
C THR A 15 -4.15 -3.49 -9.88
N ASP A 16 -3.58 -3.13 -11.03
CA ASP A 16 -2.58 -2.06 -11.10
C ASP A 16 -3.16 -0.69 -10.69
N GLU A 17 -4.44 -0.46 -10.97
CA GLU A 17 -5.16 0.75 -10.56
C GLU A 17 -5.35 0.79 -9.04
N GLU A 18 -5.76 -0.32 -8.44
CA GLU A 18 -5.92 -0.45 -6.99
C GLU A 18 -4.59 -0.30 -6.26
N LEU A 19 -3.50 -0.86 -6.78
CA LEU A 19 -2.15 -0.65 -6.24
C LEU A 19 -1.76 0.83 -6.27
N THR A 20 -2.05 1.51 -7.37
CA THR A 20 -1.78 2.95 -7.51
C THR A 20 -2.58 3.78 -6.51
N LEU A 21 -3.86 3.43 -6.30
CA LEU A 21 -4.72 4.07 -5.30
C LEU A 21 -4.16 3.86 -3.88
N ARG A 22 -3.82 2.62 -3.52
CA ARG A 22 -3.25 2.28 -2.20
C ARG A 22 -1.95 3.04 -1.91
N VAL A 23 -1.10 3.24 -2.92
CA VAL A 23 0.12 4.06 -2.76
C VAL A 23 -0.22 5.51 -2.44
N ARG A 24 -1.24 6.10 -3.08
CA ARG A 24 -1.66 7.48 -2.82
C ARG A 24 -2.16 7.63 -1.39
N GLU A 25 -3.04 6.74 -0.94
CA GLU A 25 -3.58 6.72 0.42
C GLU A 25 -2.45 6.57 1.46
N ALA A 26 -1.52 5.63 1.25
CA ALA A 26 -0.40 5.41 2.15
C ALA A 26 0.55 6.62 2.22
N LYS A 27 0.73 7.36 1.11
CA LYS A 27 1.53 8.59 1.09
C LYS A 27 0.84 9.72 1.86
N GLU A 28 -0.47 9.87 1.73
CA GLU A 28 -1.25 10.84 2.49
C GLU A 28 -1.19 10.54 3.99
N GLU A 29 -1.35 9.27 4.37
CA GLU A 29 -1.17 8.84 5.75
C GLU A 29 0.24 9.16 6.26
N LEU A 30 1.28 8.86 5.47
CA LEU A 30 2.66 9.17 5.83
C LEU A 30 2.88 10.69 6.04
N PHE A 31 2.25 11.53 5.21
CA PHE A 31 2.31 12.98 5.36
C PHE A 31 1.68 13.42 6.68
N ASN A 32 0.48 12.93 7.00
CA ASN A 32 -0.21 13.23 8.24
C ASN A 32 0.58 12.75 9.48
N LEU A 33 1.17 11.55 9.42
CA LEU A 33 2.01 11.02 10.50
C LEU A 33 3.29 11.84 10.69
N ARG A 34 3.90 12.35 9.62
CA ARG A 34 5.06 13.25 9.71
C ARG A 34 4.67 14.59 10.32
N PHE A 35 3.49 15.11 10.00
CA PHE A 35 2.96 16.33 10.60
C PHE A 35 2.73 16.14 12.11
N GLN A 36 2.05 15.05 12.51
CA GLN A 36 1.84 14.70 13.93
C GLN A 36 3.17 14.48 14.68
N MET A 37 4.17 13.90 14.02
CA MET A 37 5.50 13.73 14.59
C MET A 37 6.18 15.07 14.85
N ALA A 38 6.03 16.04 13.93
CA ALA A 38 6.59 17.38 14.08
C ALA A 38 5.89 18.19 15.19
N THR A 39 4.58 18.00 15.39
CA THR A 39 3.83 18.64 16.48
C THR A 39 3.99 17.93 17.83
N GLY A 40 4.65 16.77 17.86
CA GLY A 40 4.84 15.97 19.07
C GLY A 40 3.58 15.26 19.57
N GLN A 41 2.51 15.20 18.76
CA GLN A 41 1.23 14.57 19.09
C GLN A 41 1.10 13.15 18.51
N LEU A 42 2.22 12.52 18.15
CA LEU A 42 2.19 11.19 17.53
C LEU A 42 2.05 10.09 18.59
N ASP A 43 0.86 9.49 18.68
CA ASP A 43 0.57 8.40 19.62
C ASP A 43 1.35 7.11 19.29
N ASN A 44 1.52 6.79 18.00
CA ASN A 44 2.09 5.52 17.57
C ASN A 44 3.28 5.68 16.61
N ASN A 45 4.48 5.76 17.19
CA ASN A 45 5.75 5.79 16.45
C ASN A 45 6.00 4.57 15.54
N ARG A 46 5.42 3.40 15.84
CA ARG A 46 5.59 2.21 14.99
C ARG A 46 4.84 2.35 13.66
N ARG A 47 3.74 3.10 13.63
CA ARG A 47 2.91 3.25 12.41
C ARG A 47 3.71 3.87 11.27
N LEU A 48 4.55 4.85 11.55
CA LEU A 48 5.44 5.47 10.56
C LEU A 48 6.40 4.46 9.89
N ARG A 49 6.87 3.43 10.62
CA ARG A 49 7.69 2.36 10.04
C ARG A 49 6.85 1.42 9.17
N VAL A 50 5.64 1.10 9.62
CA VAL A 50 4.70 0.21 8.90
C VAL A 50 4.31 0.84 7.56
N VAL A 51 3.82 2.08 7.56
CA VAL A 51 3.41 2.79 6.34
C VAL A 51 4.55 2.90 5.33
N ARG A 52 5.79 3.15 5.79
CA ARG A 52 6.97 3.14 4.89
C ARG A 52 7.23 1.77 4.26
N HIS A 53 7.05 0.69 5.01
CA HIS A 53 7.19 -0.66 4.45
C HIS A 53 6.06 -0.99 3.48
N ASP A 54 4.83 -0.57 3.78
CA ASP A 54 3.68 -0.84 2.90
C ASP A 54 3.87 -0.15 1.54
N ILE A 55 4.30 1.13 1.54
CA ILE A 55 4.67 1.83 0.29
C ILE A 55 5.77 1.09 -0.47
N ALA A 56 6.82 0.65 0.22
CA ALA A 56 7.92 -0.08 -0.40
C ALA A 56 7.45 -1.41 -1.03
N ARG A 57 6.61 -2.18 -0.32
CA ARG A 57 6.07 -3.44 -0.84
C ARG A 57 5.23 -3.22 -2.09
N ILE A 58 4.37 -2.20 -2.10
CA ILE A 58 3.55 -1.92 -3.29
C ILE A 58 4.45 -1.58 -4.48
N TYR A 59 5.46 -0.71 -4.29
CA TYR A 59 6.38 -0.39 -5.37
C TYR A 59 7.18 -1.60 -5.86
N THR A 60 7.58 -2.50 -4.96
CA THR A 60 8.24 -3.74 -5.36
C THR A 60 7.32 -4.59 -6.23
N ILE A 61 6.05 -4.76 -5.87
CA ILE A 61 5.10 -5.56 -6.66
C ILE A 61 4.81 -4.92 -8.01
N MET A 62 4.59 -3.60 -8.06
CA MET A 62 4.42 -2.89 -9.33
C MET A 62 5.64 -3.12 -10.24
N ARG A 63 6.86 -3.06 -9.68
CA ARG A 63 8.08 -3.30 -10.44
C ARG A 63 8.25 -4.76 -10.85
N GLU A 64 7.86 -5.71 -10.00
CA GLU A 64 7.84 -7.13 -10.36
C GLU A 64 6.90 -7.39 -11.56
N ARG A 65 5.73 -6.73 -11.60
CA ARG A 65 4.78 -6.82 -12.73
C ARG A 65 5.36 -6.22 -14.02
N GLU A 66 5.95 -5.03 -13.94
CA GLU A 66 6.64 -4.41 -15.08
C GLU A 66 7.75 -5.28 -15.67
N LEU A 67 8.44 -6.05 -14.82
CA LEU A 67 9.52 -6.96 -15.20
C LEU A 67 9.02 -8.36 -15.59
N GLY A 68 7.71 -8.63 -15.55
CA GLY A 68 7.11 -9.93 -15.85
C GLY A 68 7.45 -11.03 -14.83
N LEU A 69 7.92 -10.65 -13.63
CA LEU A 69 8.26 -11.57 -12.53
C LEU A 69 7.03 -12.00 -11.73
N SER A 70 5.95 -11.21 -11.78
CA SER A 70 4.67 -11.53 -11.15
C SER A 70 3.52 -11.32 -12.13
N ALA A 71 2.54 -12.23 -12.10
CA ALA A 71 1.32 -12.10 -12.90
C ALA A 71 0.43 -11.02 -12.28
N ALA A 72 -0.05 -10.09 -13.11
CA ALA A 72 -1.20 -9.27 -12.74
C ALA A 72 -2.42 -10.19 -12.58
N PRO A 73 -3.33 -9.91 -11.62
CA PRO A 73 -4.64 -10.54 -11.63
C PRO A 73 -5.25 -10.32 -13.02
N ILE A 74 -5.81 -11.38 -13.59
CA ILE A 74 -6.64 -11.23 -14.78
C ILE A 74 -7.83 -10.38 -14.32
N ASP A 75 -8.03 -9.22 -14.93
CA ASP A 75 -9.19 -8.36 -14.71
C ASP A 75 -10.44 -9.17 -15.08
N ASN A 76 -11.01 -9.89 -14.12
CA ASN A 76 -12.33 -10.47 -14.25
C ASN A 76 -13.33 -9.34 -13.97
N ASP A 77 -13.42 -8.40 -14.92
CA ASP A 77 -14.61 -7.55 -15.08
C ASP A 77 -15.77 -8.45 -15.57
N GLU A 78 -16.21 -9.40 -14.73
CA GLU A 78 -17.55 -9.94 -14.86
C GLU A 78 -18.49 -8.84 -14.38
N GLY A 79 -19.10 -8.19 -15.37
CA GLY A 79 -19.93 -7.02 -15.20
C GLY A 79 -20.99 -7.20 -14.11
N ALA A 80 -21.02 -6.24 -13.20
CA ALA A 80 -22.22 -5.93 -12.44
C ALA A 80 -23.30 -5.45 -13.42
N ALA A 81 -24.20 -6.36 -13.78
CA ALA A 81 -25.49 -6.07 -14.41
C ALA A 81 -26.46 -5.44 -13.41
#